data_AF-A0A9X2EWC2-F1
#
_entry.id   AF-A0A9X2EWC2-F1
#
_cell.length_a   1.000
_cell.length_b   1.000
_cell.length_c   1.000
_cell.angle_alpha   90.00
_cell.angle_beta   90.00
_cell.angle_gamma   90.00
#
_symmetry.space_group_name_H-M   'P 1'
#
loop_
_entity.id
_entity.type
_entity.pdbx_description
1 polymer ?
#
loop_
_entity_poly.entity_id
_entity_poly.type
_entity_poly.pdbx_seq_one_letter_code
_entity_poly.pdbx_strand_id
1 'polypeptide(L)'
;LIGFALLLLLIVMVRIPLAFAMALVGFFGFAYLSGLRIDNLMDFRWTAPLAMATSRVISTAQEYSLSVIPLFILMGNLVTRSGLSHELYRASNAF
;
A
#
# COMPACT_ATOMS: atom_id res chain seq x y z
N LEU A 1 -20.01 11.86 5.18
CA LEU A 1 -20.08 13.01 4.24
C LEU A 1 -19.03 14.08 4.54
N ILE A 2 -18.86 14.52 5.80
CA ILE A 2 -17.89 15.56 6.19
C ILE A 2 -16.45 15.24 5.76
N GLY A 3 -15.98 14.00 5.97
CA GLY A 3 -14.64 13.59 5.53
C GLY A 3 -14.43 13.67 4.02
N PHE A 4 -15.46 13.38 3.23
CA PHE A 4 -15.39 13.48 1.77
C PHE A 4 -15.33 14.95 1.30
N ALA A 5 -16.10 15.84 1.94
CA ALA A 5 -16.05 17.27 1.67
C ALA A 5 -14.67 17.88 2.01
N LEU A 6 -14.08 17.49 3.16
CA LEU A 6 -12.72 17.91 3.54
C LEU A 6 -11.67 17.44 2.55
N LEU A 7 -11.78 16.20 2.07
CA LEU A 7 -10.88 15.65 1.05
C LEU A 7 -10.93 16.46 -0.24
N LEU A 8 -12.13 16.76 -0.75
CA LEU A 8 -12.30 17.55 -1.96
C LEU A 8 -11.76 18.97 -1.78
N LEU A 9 -12.03 19.60 -0.64
CA LEU A 9 -11.54 20.94 -0.33
C LEU A 9 -10.00 20.99 -0.31
N LEU A 10 -9.37 19.99 0.32
CA LEU A 10 -7.92 19.93 0.43
C LEU A 10 -7.23 19.76 -0.95
N ILE A 11 -7.81 18.94 -1.83
CA ILE A 11 -7.28 18.74 -3.19
C ILE A 11 -7.42 20.02 -4.02
N VAL A 12 -8.58 20.67 -3.97
CA VAL A 12 -8.86 21.85 -4.81
C VAL A 12 -8.05 23.06 -4.35
N MET A 13 -7.88 23.25 -3.04
CA MET A 13 -7.15 24.39 -2.48
C MET A 13 -5.63 24.21 -2.48
N VAL A 14 -5.13 23.02 -2.13
CA VAL A 14 -3.69 22.79 -1.92
C VAL A 14 -3.03 22.13 -3.14
N ARG A 15 -3.81 21.63 -4.12
CA ARG A 15 -3.34 20.92 -5.33
C ARG A 15 -2.35 19.79 -5.03
N ILE A 16 -2.49 19.15 -3.87
CA ILE A 16 -1.66 18.01 -3.49
C ILE A 16 -2.16 16.72 -4.15
N PRO A 17 -1.28 15.73 -4.39
CA PRO A 17 -1.69 14.43 -4.91
C PRO A 17 -2.74 13.77 -4.01
N LEU A 18 -3.71 13.09 -4.62
CA LEU A 18 -4.86 12.46 -3.96
C LEU A 18 -4.46 11.57 -2.78
N ALA A 19 -3.36 10.82 -2.92
CA ALA A 19 -2.86 9.91 -1.89
C ALA A 19 -2.54 10.64 -0.57
N PHE A 20 -1.93 11.82 -0.63
CA PHE A 20 -1.60 12.61 0.56
C PHE A 20 -2.86 13.19 1.22
N ALA A 21 -3.82 13.64 0.41
CA ALA A 21 -5.10 14.12 0.92
C ALA A 21 -5.88 13.01 1.64
N MET A 22 -5.92 11.82 1.05
CA MET A 22 -6.55 10.63 1.64
C MET A 22 -5.86 10.21 2.95
N ALA A 23 -4.53 10.22 2.97
CA ALA A 23 -3.76 9.88 4.17
C ALA A 23 -4.04 10.87 5.32
N LEU A 24 -4.01 12.18 5.05
CA LEU A 24 -4.27 13.22 6.04
C LEU A 24 -5.71 13.15 6.59
N VAL A 25 -6.71 13.15 5.70
CA VAL A 25 -8.12 13.14 6.10
C VAL A 25 -8.45 11.84 6.85
N GLY A 26 -7.91 10.71 6.40
CA GLY A 26 -8.08 9.42 7.07
C GLY A 26 -7.40 9.37 8.44
N PHE A 27 -6.19 9.91 8.56
CA PHE A 27 -5.44 9.95 9.83
C PHE A 27 -6.12 10.84 10.87
N PHE A 28 -6.41 12.10 10.53
CA PHE A 28 -7.05 13.04 11.44
C PHE A 28 -8.51 12.69 11.72
N GLY A 29 -9.23 12.18 10.72
CA GLY A 29 -10.59 11.67 10.92
C GLY A 29 -10.63 10.48 11.88
N PHE A 30 -9.66 9.55 11.77
CA PHE A 30 -9.56 8.44 12.71
C PHE A 30 -9.11 8.88 14.11
N ALA A 31 -8.19 9.85 14.21
CA ALA A 31 -7.80 10.43 15.49
C ALA A 31 -9.01 11.06 16.22
N TYR A 32 -9.83 11.83 15.50
CA TYR A 32 -11.09 12.38 16.01
C TYR A 32 -12.05 11.29 16.51
N LEU A 33 -12.25 10.23 15.73
CA LEU A 33 -13.08 9.08 16.14
C LEU A 33 -12.50 8.31 17.34
N SER A 34 -11.18 8.30 17.51
CA SER A 34 -10.48 7.66 18.63
C SER A 34 -10.57 8.46 19.93
N GLY A 35 -11.29 9.59 19.94
CA GLY A 35 -11.50 10.42 21.12
C GLY A 35 -10.64 11.68 21.17
N LEU A 36 -9.96 12.05 20.08
CA LEU A 36 -9.26 13.33 19.99
C LEU A 36 -10.28 14.47 20.09
N ARG A 37 -10.32 15.11 21.26
CA ARG A 37 -11.07 16.34 21.52
C ARG A 37 -10.10 17.53 21.60
N ILE A 38 -10.61 18.72 21.29
CA ILE A 38 -9.83 19.97 21.37
C ILE A 38 -9.25 20.15 22.79
N ASP A 39 -10.03 19.74 23.79
CA ASP A 39 -9.73 19.79 25.22
C ASP A 39 -8.60 18.84 25.66
N ASN A 40 -8.28 17.82 24.86
CA ASN A 40 -7.33 16.77 25.22
C ASN A 40 -6.22 16.58 24.15
N LEU A 41 -5.95 17.61 23.34
CA LEU A 41 -4.96 17.54 22.27
C LEU A 41 -3.55 17.17 22.76
N MET A 42 -3.18 17.63 23.97
CA MET A 42 -1.87 17.42 24.57
C MET A 42 -1.72 16.05 25.24
N ASP A 43 -2.80 15.50 25.80
CA ASP A 43 -2.79 14.21 26.51
C ASP A 43 -3.22 13.02 25.62
N PHE A 44 -3.63 13.31 24.39
CA PHE A 44 -4.15 12.31 23.48
C PHE A 44 -3.09 11.26 23.12
N ARG A 45 -3.51 9.98 23.13
CA ARG A 45 -2.65 8.86 22.77
C ARG A 45 -2.54 8.71 21.25
N TRP A 46 -1.57 9.43 20.68
CA TRP A 46 -1.22 9.38 19.25
C TRP A 46 -0.82 8.00 18.74
N THR A 47 -0.55 7.03 19.63
CA THR A 47 -0.21 5.65 19.26
C THR A 47 -1.29 4.96 18.44
N ALA A 48 -2.58 5.25 18.69
CA ALA A 48 -3.70 4.61 17.98
C ALA A 48 -3.78 5.02 16.50
N PRO A 49 -3.83 6.32 16.14
CA PRO A 49 -3.84 6.72 14.74
C PRO A 49 -2.53 6.38 14.01
N LEU A 50 -1.38 6.38 14.70
CA LEU A 50 -0.12 5.92 14.11
C LEU A 50 -0.16 4.42 13.76
N ALA A 51 -0.62 3.58 14.69
CA ALA A 51 -0.71 2.14 14.46
C ALA A 51 -1.63 1.79 13.30
N MET A 52 -2.77 2.49 13.18
CA MET A 52 -3.66 2.38 12.02
C MET A 52 -2.97 2.74 10.70
N ALA A 53 -2.26 3.87 10.68
CA ALA A 53 -1.55 4.32 9.48
C ALA A 53 -0.50 3.29 9.04
N THR A 54 0.31 2.81 9.99
CA THR A 54 1.32 1.76 9.74
C THR A 54 0.67 0.47 9.24
N SER A 55 -0.37 -0.01 9.89
CA SER A 55 -1.07 -1.23 9.49
C SER A 55 -1.62 -1.12 8.06
N ARG A 56 -2.21 0.02 7.70
CA ARG A 56 -2.77 0.25 6.36
C ARG A 56 -1.69 0.30 5.28
N VAL A 57 -0.53 0.88 5.57
CA VAL A 57 0.62 0.88 4.65
C VAL A 57 1.16 -0.53 4.46
N ILE A 58 1.35 -1.27 5.55
CA ILE A 58 1.84 -2.65 5.52
C ILE A 58 0.87 -3.55 4.76
N SER A 59 -0.43 -3.44 5.01
CA SER A 59 -1.44 -4.26 4.31
C SER A 59 -1.50 -3.95 2.81
N THR A 60 -1.27 -2.70 2.42
CA THR A 60 -1.21 -2.30 1.01
C THR A 60 0.08 -2.82 0.34
N ALA A 61 1.20 -2.79 1.05
CA ALA A 61 2.46 -3.33 0.54
C ALA A 61 2.47 -4.87 0.44
N GLN A 62 1.69 -5.54 1.30
CA GLN A 62 1.48 -6.99 1.26
C GLN A 62 0.37 -7.41 0.29
N GLU A 63 -0.24 -6.47 -0.43
CA GLU A 63 -1.31 -6.79 -1.35
C GLU A 63 -0.77 -7.71 -2.46
N TYR A 64 -1.50 -8.80 -2.71
CA TYR A 64 -1.14 -9.87 -3.66
C TYR A 64 -0.77 -9.35 -5.07
N SER A 65 -1.29 -8.19 -5.45
CA SER A 65 -0.96 -7.52 -6.73
C SER A 65 0.55 -7.25 -6.88
N LEU A 66 1.24 -6.90 -5.79
CA LEU A 66 2.68 -6.64 -5.80
C LEU A 66 3.52 -7.93 -5.84
N SER A 67 2.96 -9.09 -5.50
CA SER A 67 3.66 -10.39 -5.58
C SER A 67 3.76 -10.92 -7.01
N VAL A 68 2.94 -10.42 -7.94
CA VAL A 68 3.01 -10.80 -9.35
C VAL A 68 4.37 -10.40 -9.96
N ILE A 69 4.93 -9.25 -9.57
CA ILE A 69 6.19 -8.74 -10.12
C ILE A 69 7.39 -9.62 -9.68
N PRO A 70 7.62 -9.91 -8.38
CA PRO A 70 8.64 -10.84 -7.94
C PRO A 70 8.47 -12.24 -8.52
N LEU A 71 7.25 -12.75 -8.62
CA LEU A 71 6.99 -14.09 -9.13
C LEU A 71 7.28 -14.19 -10.64
N PHE A 72 6.99 -13.13 -11.41
CA PHE A 72 7.36 -13.02 -12.81
C PHE A 72 8.88 -12.95 -13.01
N ILE A 73 9.58 -12.20 -12.16
CA ILE A 73 11.06 -12.16 -12.15
C ILE A 73 11.64 -13.52 -11.79
N LEU A 74 11.08 -14.20 -10.78
CA LEU A 74 11.49 -15.55 -10.38
C LEU A 74 11.24 -16.56 -11.50
N MET A 75 10.07 -16.54 -12.14
CA MET A 75 9.78 -17.39 -13.29
C MET A 75 10.78 -17.12 -14.43
N GLY A 76 11.05 -15.86 -14.75
CA GLY A 76 12.04 -15.49 -15.77
C GLY A 76 13.45 -15.98 -15.42
N ASN A 77 13.89 -15.82 -14.17
CA ASN A 77 15.21 -16.28 -13.71
C ASN A 77 15.28 -17.81 -13.68
N LEU A 78 14.23 -18.48 -13.24
CA LEU A 78 14.15 -19.94 -13.17
C LEU A 78 14.17 -20.56 -14.57
N VAL A 79 13.41 -20.01 -15.53
CA VAL A 79 13.41 -20.46 -16.94
C VAL A 79 14.79 -20.24 -17.59
N THR A 80 15.48 -19.15 -17.23
CA THR A 80 16.82 -18.85 -17.74
C THR A 80 17.89 -19.75 -17.11
N ARG A 81 17.76 -20.10 -15.81
CA ARG A 81 18.73 -20.88 -15.04
C ARG A 81 18.51 -22.39 -15.12
N SER A 82 17.29 -22.86 -15.32
CA SER A 82 16.95 -24.28 -15.35
C SER A 82 17.46 -25.00 -16.59
N GLY A 83 17.97 -24.27 -17.59
CA GLY A 83 18.42 -24.88 -18.84
C GLY A 83 17.30 -25.65 -19.54
N LEU A 84 16.03 -25.33 -19.25
CA LEU A 84 14.84 -25.96 -19.86
C LEU A 84 14.94 -25.94 -21.39
N SER A 85 15.50 -24.89 -21.97
CA SER A 85 15.76 -24.83 -23.42
C SER A 85 16.71 -25.93 -23.89
N HIS A 86 17.74 -26.27 -23.10
CA HIS A 86 18.72 -27.32 -23.41
C HIS A 86 18.18 -28.72 -23.15
N GLU A 87 17.40 -28.92 -22.07
CA GLU A 87 16.72 -30.19 -21.79
C GLU A 87 15.61 -30.48 -22.80
N LEU A 88 14.81 -29.47 -23.20
CA LEU A 88 13.82 -29.60 -24.29
C LEU A 88 14.52 -29.86 -25.64
N TYR A 89 15.64 -29.19 -25.94
CA TYR A 89 16.41 -29.47 -27.16
C TYR A 89 16.93 -30.90 -27.17
N ARG A 90 17.47 -31.40 -26.06
CA ARG A 90 17.90 -32.81 -25.94
C ARG A 90 16.73 -33.78 -26.05
N ALA A 91 15.59 -33.49 -25.43
CA ALA A 91 14.40 -34.34 -25.50
C ALA A 91 13.83 -34.42 -26.92
N SER A 92 13.82 -33.31 -27.66
CA SER A 92 13.37 -33.27 -29.07
C SER A 92 14.38 -33.88 -30.04
N ASN A 93 15.67 -33.94 -29.69
CA ASN A 93 16.75 -34.49 -30.53
C ASN A 93 17.11 -35.95 -30.17
N ALA A 94 16.37 -36.57 -29.25
CA ALA A 94 16.54 -37.97 -28.84
C ALA A 94 15.54 -38.94 -29.53
N PHE A 95 14.69 -38.42 -30.41
CA PHE A 95 13.86 -39.16 -31.37
C PHE A 95 14.32 -38.82 -32.78
#